data_AF-A0A9N8ER19-F1
#
_entry.id   AF-A0A9N8ER19-F1
#
_cell.length_a   1.000
_cell.length_b   1.000
_cell.length_c   1.000
_cell.angle_alpha   90.00
_cell.angle_beta   90.00
_cell.angle_gamma   90.00
#
_symmetry.space_group_name_H-M   'P 1'
#
loop_
_entity.id
_entity.type
_entity.pdbx_description
1 polymer ?
#
loop_
_entity_poly.entity_id
_entity_poly.type
_entity_poly.pdbx_seq_one_letter_code
_entity_poly.pdbx_strand_id
1 'polypeptide(L)'
;MPDSVGRWVFDGSRVRKLQLDELAKGKGVPGEWRDKSLELPYKAVVGATAVHIWTVVCDAVAGWLIPTPKDGTTSSRETDSDTVTTAAETWADDEDEDEDWDYTLPDLSEGGEWYQDRVESLRQATQDLPDQEEAYQDGLEALKIHRDNYSPAGPKYLQVLWWEFPPEHQEAVRRGSSMRFLV
;
A
#
# COMPACT_ATOMS: atom_id res chain seq x y z
N MET A 1 -8.18 -8.03 -5.42
CA MET A 1 -8.52 -9.45 -5.65
C MET A 1 -9.58 -9.86 -4.65
N PRO A 2 -10.61 -10.66 -4.98
CA PRO A 2 -11.57 -11.14 -3.98
C PRO A 2 -10.85 -11.90 -2.87
N ASP A 3 -11.18 -11.57 -1.62
CA ASP A 3 -10.53 -12.02 -0.39
C ASP A 3 -11.28 -13.15 0.34
N SER A 4 -12.44 -13.54 -0.21
CA SER A 4 -13.44 -14.37 0.44
C SER A 4 -13.97 -15.46 -0.50
N VAL A 5 -14.24 -16.64 0.06
CA VAL A 5 -14.79 -17.79 -0.67
C VAL A 5 -16.23 -17.49 -1.10
N GLY A 6 -16.63 -18.00 -2.26
CA GLY A 6 -18.02 -17.86 -2.73
C GLY A 6 -18.35 -16.52 -3.39
N ARG A 7 -17.38 -15.60 -3.49
CA ARG A 7 -17.48 -14.41 -4.33
C ARG A 7 -17.64 -14.82 -5.80
N TRP A 8 -18.48 -14.09 -6.52
CA TRP A 8 -18.67 -14.33 -7.94
C TRP A 8 -17.48 -13.77 -8.73
N VAL A 9 -16.88 -14.61 -9.56
CA VAL A 9 -15.79 -14.27 -10.46
C VAL A 9 -16.21 -14.55 -11.90
N PHE A 10 -15.76 -13.68 -12.81
CA PHE A 10 -15.99 -13.80 -14.23
C PHE A 10 -14.71 -14.33 -14.89
N ASP A 11 -14.81 -15.47 -15.58
CA ASP A 11 -13.66 -16.13 -16.23
C ASP A 11 -13.52 -15.78 -17.73
N GLY A 12 -14.15 -14.69 -18.17
CA GLY A 12 -14.21 -14.29 -19.58
C GLY A 12 -15.40 -14.88 -20.34
N SER A 13 -15.95 -16.01 -19.87
CA SER A 13 -17.07 -16.70 -20.54
C SER A 13 -18.23 -17.06 -19.61
N ARG A 14 -17.97 -17.21 -18.31
CA ARG A 14 -18.93 -17.66 -17.30
C ARG A 14 -18.73 -16.92 -15.98
N VAL A 15 -19.83 -16.75 -15.27
CA VAL A 15 -19.85 -16.26 -13.89
C VAL A 15 -19.98 -17.47 -12.96
N ARG A 16 -18.99 -17.68 -12.09
CA ARG A 16 -18.99 -18.79 -11.13
C ARG A 16 -18.49 -18.34 -9.77
N LYS A 17 -18.73 -19.16 -8.74
CA LYS A 17 -18.24 -18.90 -7.39
C LYS A 17 -16.78 -19.28 -7.26
N LEU A 18 -16.00 -18.44 -6.61
CA LEU A 18 -14.60 -18.68 -6.27
C LEU A 18 -14.51 -19.86 -5.28
N GLN A 19 -13.78 -20.90 -5.67
CA GLN A 19 -13.56 -22.08 -4.84
C GLN A 19 -12.43 -21.85 -3.82
N LEU A 20 -12.40 -22.68 -2.77
CA LEU A 20 -11.40 -22.57 -1.70
C LEU A 20 -9.97 -22.75 -2.24
N ASP A 21 -9.76 -23.72 -3.14
CA ASP A 21 -8.46 -23.99 -3.76
C ASP A 21 -7.98 -22.82 -4.61
N GLU A 22 -8.91 -22.15 -5.30
CA GLU A 22 -8.61 -20.98 -6.12
C GLU A 22 -8.27 -19.77 -5.28
N LEU A 23 -8.98 -19.57 -4.16
CA LEU A 23 -8.64 -18.54 -3.19
C LEU A 23 -7.26 -18.81 -2.58
N ALA A 24 -6.96 -20.07 -2.23
CA ALA A 24 -5.64 -20.44 -1.73
C ALA A 24 -4.55 -20.17 -2.77
N LYS A 25 -4.82 -20.40 -4.07
CA LYS A 25 -3.87 -20.07 -5.16
C LYS A 25 -3.68 -18.56 -5.27
N GLY A 26 -4.78 -17.81 -5.26
CA GLY A 26 -4.74 -16.35 -5.24
C GLY A 26 -3.96 -15.80 -4.07
N LYS A 27 -4.05 -16.42 -2.89
CA LYS A 27 -3.28 -16.02 -1.70
C LYS A 27 -1.83 -16.51 -1.68
N GLY A 28 -1.37 -17.20 -2.72
CA GLY A 28 0.02 -17.65 -2.82
C GLY A 28 0.36 -18.85 -1.94
N VAL A 29 -0.62 -19.66 -1.53
CA VAL A 29 -0.35 -20.91 -0.81
C VAL A 29 0.42 -21.87 -1.73
N PRO A 30 1.60 -22.39 -1.34
CA PRO A 30 2.38 -23.31 -2.16
C PRO A 30 1.58 -24.58 -2.52
N GLY A 31 1.83 -25.14 -3.70
CA GLY A 31 1.20 -26.39 -4.13
C GLY A 31 1.55 -27.57 -3.22
N GLU A 32 2.74 -27.54 -2.62
CA GLU A 32 3.24 -28.54 -1.67
C GLU A 32 2.44 -28.57 -0.36
N TRP A 33 1.84 -27.45 0.03
CA TRP A 33 0.96 -27.37 1.21
C TRP A 33 -0.46 -27.84 0.91
N ARG A 34 -0.75 -28.12 -0.37
CA ARG A 34 -2.00 -28.70 -0.85
C ARG A 34 -1.80 -30.18 -1.14
N ASP A 35 -1.44 -30.94 -0.12
CA ASP A 35 -1.38 -32.38 -0.27
C ASP A 35 -2.77 -32.90 -0.67
N LYS A 36 -2.84 -33.81 -1.65
CA LYS A 36 -4.10 -34.24 -2.28
C LYS A 36 -5.05 -34.92 -1.28
N SER A 37 -4.52 -35.37 -0.14
CA SER A 37 -5.27 -35.98 0.96
C SER A 37 -5.68 -35.01 2.08
N LEU A 38 -5.16 -33.78 2.08
CA LEU A 38 -5.45 -32.78 3.12
C LEU A 38 -6.38 -31.71 2.55
N GLU A 39 -7.63 -31.73 3.01
CA GLU A 39 -8.53 -30.60 2.78
C GLU A 39 -7.96 -29.36 3.50
N LEU A 40 -7.71 -28.30 2.72
CA LEU A 40 -7.23 -27.04 3.29
C LEU A 40 -8.27 -26.51 4.29
N PRO A 41 -7.90 -26.21 5.54
CA PRO A 41 -8.84 -25.71 6.52
C PRO A 41 -9.36 -24.32 6.09
N TYR A 42 -10.69 -24.23 5.88
CA TYR A 42 -11.37 -23.01 5.43
C TYR A 42 -10.93 -21.75 6.20
N LYS A 43 -10.85 -21.84 7.53
CA LYS A 43 -10.45 -20.73 8.40
C LYS A 43 -9.02 -20.25 8.12
N ALA A 44 -8.09 -21.16 7.83
CA ALA A 44 -6.71 -20.81 7.55
C ALA A 44 -6.58 -20.07 6.21
N VAL A 45 -7.26 -20.55 5.16
CA VAL A 45 -7.23 -19.90 3.83
C VAL A 45 -7.91 -18.54 3.86
N VAL A 46 -9.06 -18.41 4.55
CA VAL A 46 -9.75 -17.11 4.67
C VAL A 46 -8.94 -16.13 5.52
N GLY A 47 -8.31 -16.60 6.61
CA GLY A 47 -7.47 -15.76 7.47
C GLY A 47 -6.09 -15.42 6.90
N ALA A 48 -5.59 -16.19 5.92
CA ALA A 48 -4.29 -15.93 5.31
C ALA A 48 -4.27 -14.60 4.56
N THR A 49 -3.18 -13.85 4.72
CA THR A 49 -2.87 -12.71 3.86
C THR A 49 -2.21 -13.24 2.58
N ALA A 50 -2.34 -12.49 1.48
CA ALA A 50 -1.77 -12.90 0.21
C ALA A 50 -0.23 -12.88 0.29
N VAL A 51 0.39 -14.06 0.36
CA VAL A 51 1.83 -14.26 0.56
C VAL A 51 2.65 -13.54 -0.50
N HIS A 52 2.17 -13.52 -1.75
CA HIS A 52 2.84 -12.83 -2.86
C HIS A 52 2.95 -11.31 -2.66
N ILE A 53 2.03 -10.69 -1.91
CA ILE A 53 2.11 -9.26 -1.58
C ILE A 53 3.28 -9.04 -0.62
N TRP A 54 3.40 -9.90 0.40
CA TRP A 54 4.50 -9.83 1.35
C TRP A 54 5.84 -10.08 0.70
N THR A 55 5.95 -11.00 -0.27
CA THR A 55 7.20 -11.21 -1.01
C THR A 55 7.65 -9.94 -1.72
N VAL A 56 6.73 -9.24 -2.42
CA VAL A 56 7.07 -7.98 -3.11
C VAL A 56 7.43 -6.88 -2.13
N VAL A 57 6.71 -6.76 -1.02
CA VAL A 57 7.02 -5.77 0.03
C VAL A 57 8.41 -6.07 0.60
N CYS A 58 8.66 -7.31 1.01
CA CYS A 58 9.94 -7.74 1.55
C CYS A 58 11.08 -7.54 0.55
N ASP A 59 10.91 -7.86 -0.73
CA ASP A 59 11.93 -7.61 -1.76
C ASP A 59 12.24 -6.11 -1.91
N ALA A 60 11.23 -5.25 -1.81
CA ALA A 60 11.40 -3.80 -1.90
C ALA A 60 12.17 -3.23 -0.70
N VAL A 61 11.89 -3.70 0.52
CA VAL A 61 12.64 -3.27 1.72
C VAL A 61 13.94 -4.04 1.95
N ALA A 62 14.14 -5.20 1.34
CA ALA A 62 15.38 -5.98 1.47
C ALA A 62 16.60 -5.19 1.02
N GLY A 63 16.46 -4.35 -0.02
CA GLY A 63 17.53 -3.46 -0.46
C GLY A 63 17.96 -2.41 0.57
N TRP A 64 17.12 -2.12 1.56
CA TRP A 64 17.44 -1.21 2.67
C TRP A 64 18.01 -1.95 3.88
N LEU A 65 17.54 -3.17 4.11
CA LEU A 65 17.91 -3.99 5.26
C LEU A 65 19.23 -4.75 5.05
N ILE A 66 19.59 -5.07 3.81
CA ILE A 66 20.86 -5.73 3.51
C ILE A 66 21.95 -4.65 3.42
N PRO A 67 22.93 -4.63 4.33
CA PRO A 67 24.06 -3.72 4.22
C PRO A 67 24.76 -3.99 2.90
N THR A 68 24.86 -2.97 2.05
CA THR A 68 25.65 -3.09 0.83
C THR A 68 27.10 -3.44 1.22
N PRO A 69 27.65 -4.58 0.77
CA PRO A 69 29.05 -4.86 1.01
C PRO A 69 29.86 -3.81 0.27
N LYS A 70 30.59 -2.99 1.03
CA LYS A 70 31.57 -2.05 0.48
C LYS A 70 32.66 -2.85 -0.24
N ASP A 71 32.81 -2.51 -1.52
CA ASP A 71 33.93 -2.78 -2.41
C ASP A 71 34.31 -4.23 -2.74
N GLY A 72 33.97 -4.59 -3.99
CA GLY A 72 34.99 -5.05 -4.94
C GLY A 72 35.52 -6.47 -4.77
N THR A 73 34.78 -7.45 -5.28
CA THR A 73 35.37 -8.58 -6.03
C THR A 73 34.30 -9.18 -6.93
N THR A 74 34.52 -9.09 -8.24
CA THR A 74 33.80 -9.86 -9.25
C THR A 74 34.00 -11.35 -8.95
N SER A 75 32.95 -12.04 -8.50
CA SER A 75 32.93 -13.49 -8.45
C SER A 75 31.82 -14.01 -9.35
N SER A 76 32.25 -14.80 -10.34
CA SER A 76 31.41 -15.43 -11.34
C SER A 76 30.32 -16.26 -10.70
N ARG A 77 29.11 -16.15 -11.25
CA ARG A 77 27.96 -16.97 -10.90
C ARG A 77 28.15 -18.36 -11.48
N GLU A 78 28.66 -19.29 -10.67
CA GLU A 78 28.48 -20.72 -10.90
C GLU A 78 27.35 -21.22 -9.98
N THR A 79 26.33 -21.76 -10.62
CA THR A 79 25.32 -22.62 -10.01
C THR A 79 26.01 -23.85 -9.45
N ASP A 80 25.89 -24.07 -8.14
CA ASP A 80 25.84 -25.44 -7.65
C ASP A 80 24.95 -25.59 -6.41
N SER A 81 24.31 -26.76 -6.43
CA SER A 81 23.30 -27.27 -5.52
C SER A 81 23.91 -27.63 -4.16
N ASP A 82 23.03 -27.64 -3.15
CA ASP A 82 23.19 -28.30 -1.85
C ASP A 82 24.27 -27.73 -0.90
N THR A 83 23.82 -27.08 0.17
CA THR A 83 23.74 -27.69 1.52
C THR A 83 23.17 -26.65 2.48
N VAL A 84 21.94 -26.88 2.94
CA VAL A 84 21.34 -26.11 4.05
C VAL A 84 22.13 -26.43 5.31
N THR A 85 23.04 -25.52 5.68
CA THR A 85 23.63 -25.51 7.02
C THR A 85 22.84 -24.48 7.82
N THR A 86 21.96 -25.00 8.68
CA THR A 86 21.19 -24.23 9.66
C THR A 86 22.16 -23.60 10.67
N ALA A 87 22.73 -22.46 10.33
CA ALA A 87 23.28 -21.55 11.30
C ALA A 87 22.09 -20.83 11.92
N ALA A 88 21.73 -21.21 13.15
CA ALA A 88 20.84 -20.42 13.97
C ALA A 88 21.58 -19.12 14.32
N GLU A 89 21.52 -18.15 13.42
CA GLU A 89 21.83 -16.76 13.75
C GLU A 89 20.85 -16.37 14.85
N THR A 90 21.42 -16.27 16.04
CA THR A 90 20.77 -15.68 17.19
C THR A 90 20.63 -14.22 16.80
N TRP A 91 19.44 -13.84 16.32
CA TRP A 91 19.07 -12.44 16.15
C TRP A 91 19.33 -11.80 17.50
N ALA A 92 20.42 -11.05 17.60
CA ALA A 92 20.59 -10.15 18.71
C ALA A 92 19.38 -9.23 18.63
N ASP A 93 18.60 -9.17 19.71
CA ASP A 93 17.76 -8.01 19.99
C ASP A 93 18.74 -6.83 20.02
N ASP A 94 18.98 -6.24 18.85
CA ASP A 94 19.30 -4.82 18.81
C ASP A 94 18.04 -4.20 19.39
N GLU A 95 18.10 -3.85 20.68
CA GLU A 95 17.16 -2.96 21.32
C GLU A 95 17.24 -1.64 20.55
N ASP A 96 16.56 -1.59 19.40
CA ASP A 96 16.24 -0.35 18.71
C ASP A 96 15.50 0.48 19.77
N GLU A 97 16.20 1.40 20.41
CA GLU A 97 15.60 2.43 21.24
C GLU A 97 14.49 3.01 20.39
N ASP A 98 13.23 2.75 20.78
CA ASP A 98 12.04 3.26 20.09
C ASP A 98 12.22 4.78 19.96
N GLU A 99 12.72 5.25 18.81
CA GLU A 99 12.87 6.68 18.56
C GLU A 99 11.47 7.26 18.60
N ASP A 100 11.17 7.96 19.70
CA ASP A 100 9.90 8.63 19.93
C ASP A 100 9.58 9.49 18.70
N TRP A 101 8.56 9.09 17.96
CA TRP A 101 8.10 9.75 16.75
C TRP A 101 7.76 11.23 17.02
N ASP A 102 8.70 12.13 16.72
CA ASP A 102 8.58 13.58 16.93
C ASP A 102 7.95 14.29 15.71
N TYR A 103 6.72 13.91 15.36
CA TYR A 103 5.95 14.64 14.35
C TYR A 103 5.08 15.73 14.99
N THR A 104 5.42 16.98 14.74
CA THR A 104 4.61 18.13 15.16
C THR A 104 3.66 18.56 14.04
N LEU A 105 2.36 18.62 14.36
CA LEU A 105 1.35 19.12 13.41
C LEU A 105 1.59 20.61 13.13
N PRO A 106 1.59 21.04 11.86
CA PRO A 106 1.63 22.46 11.53
C PRO A 106 0.36 23.16 12.02
N ASP A 107 0.40 24.50 12.09
CA ASP A 107 -0.79 25.26 12.42
C ASP A 107 -1.83 25.14 11.29
N LEU A 108 -2.92 24.43 11.59
CA LEU A 108 -4.05 24.21 10.68
C LEU A 108 -5.11 25.34 10.81
N SER A 109 -4.81 26.45 11.47
CA SER A 109 -5.72 27.59 11.60
C SER A 109 -6.07 28.23 10.25
N GLU A 110 -7.25 28.83 10.15
CA GLU A 110 -7.67 29.51 8.94
C GLU A 110 -6.91 30.82 8.78
N GLY A 111 -6.39 31.06 7.57
CA GLY A 111 -5.61 32.26 7.31
C GLY A 111 -4.16 32.21 7.80
N GLY A 112 -3.72 31.11 8.44
CA GLY A 112 -2.30 30.85 8.71
C GLY A 112 -1.50 30.60 7.43
N GLU A 113 -0.17 30.56 7.54
CA GLU A 113 0.76 30.35 6.41
C GLU A 113 0.46 29.04 5.67
N TRP A 114 0.32 27.94 6.43
CA TRP A 114 -0.04 26.64 5.85
C TRP A 114 -1.35 26.69 5.06
N TYR A 115 -2.38 27.34 5.60
CA TYR A 115 -3.66 27.48 4.92
C TYR A 115 -3.53 28.27 3.61
N GLN A 116 -2.81 29.38 3.64
CA GLN A 116 -2.61 30.22 2.45
C GLN A 116 -1.84 29.47 1.36
N ASP A 117 -0.79 28.73 1.72
CA ASP A 117 -0.03 27.91 0.79
C ASP A 117 -0.91 26.86 0.11
N ARG A 118 -1.78 26.18 0.88
CA ARG A 118 -2.73 25.19 0.32
C ARG A 118 -3.77 25.82 -0.59
N VAL A 119 -4.25 27.03 -0.27
CA VAL A 119 -5.19 27.76 -1.13
C VAL A 119 -4.53 28.21 -2.42
N GLU A 120 -3.28 28.66 -2.37
CA GLU A 120 -2.51 29.05 -3.56
C GLU A 120 -2.23 27.85 -4.47
N SER A 121 -1.82 26.72 -3.88
CA SER A 121 -1.65 25.43 -4.56
C SER A 121 -2.95 24.97 -5.23
N LEU A 122 -4.09 25.04 -4.51
CA LEU A 122 -5.41 24.74 -5.04
C LEU A 122 -5.76 25.63 -6.24
N ARG A 123 -5.49 26.93 -6.14
CA ARG A 123 -5.74 27.88 -7.23
C ARG A 123 -4.95 27.54 -8.49
N GLN A 124 -3.69 27.13 -8.34
CA GLN A 124 -2.85 26.71 -9.47
C GLN A 124 -3.38 25.41 -10.09
N ALA A 125 -3.73 24.43 -9.27
CA ALA A 125 -4.23 23.14 -9.74
C ALA A 125 -5.60 23.21 -10.43
N THR A 126 -6.43 24.21 -10.11
CA THR A 126 -7.75 24.39 -10.74
C THR A 126 -7.74 25.29 -11.97
N GLN A 127 -6.67 26.06 -12.20
CA GLN A 127 -6.63 27.07 -13.27
C GLN A 127 -6.88 26.51 -14.67
N ASP A 128 -6.42 25.29 -14.95
CA ASP A 128 -6.54 24.65 -16.27
C ASP A 128 -7.76 23.70 -16.38
N LEU A 129 -8.61 23.62 -15.34
CA LEU A 129 -9.78 22.74 -15.33
C LEU A 129 -10.97 23.39 -16.05
N PRO A 130 -11.74 22.62 -16.85
CA PRO A 130 -12.96 23.13 -17.47
C PRO A 130 -14.04 23.48 -16.43
N ASP A 131 -13.98 22.85 -15.26
CA ASP A 131 -14.83 23.00 -14.08
C ASP A 131 -14.15 23.83 -12.97
N GLN A 132 -13.30 24.81 -13.32
CA GLN A 132 -12.44 25.56 -12.38
C GLN A 132 -13.16 26.05 -11.11
N GLU A 133 -14.28 26.76 -11.25
CA GLU A 133 -14.99 27.34 -10.09
C GLU A 133 -15.53 26.26 -9.16
N GLU A 134 -16.15 25.21 -9.71
CA GLU A 134 -16.68 24.09 -8.94
C GLU A 134 -15.55 23.35 -8.22
N ALA A 135 -14.48 23.01 -8.94
CA ALA A 135 -13.31 22.33 -8.38
C ALA A 135 -12.61 23.17 -7.29
N TYR A 136 -12.60 24.50 -7.42
CA TYR A 136 -12.04 25.40 -6.43
C TYR A 136 -12.90 25.47 -5.16
N GLN A 137 -14.23 25.59 -5.29
CA GLN A 137 -15.14 25.58 -4.14
C GLN A 137 -15.11 24.24 -3.40
N ASP A 138 -15.15 23.13 -4.13
CA ASP A 138 -15.02 21.78 -3.57
C ASP A 138 -13.67 21.60 -2.86
N GLY A 139 -12.60 22.16 -3.42
CA GLY A 139 -11.28 22.17 -2.79
C GLY A 139 -11.25 22.95 -1.48
N LEU A 140 -11.90 24.12 -1.40
CA LEU A 140 -12.00 24.89 -0.16
C LEU A 140 -12.80 24.14 0.92
N GLU A 141 -13.87 23.46 0.53
CA GLU A 141 -14.65 22.62 1.44
C GLU A 141 -13.81 21.43 1.94
N ALA A 142 -13.12 20.73 1.04
CA ALA A 142 -12.21 19.64 1.38
C ALA A 142 -11.08 20.11 2.32
N LEU A 143 -10.53 21.31 2.12
CA LEU A 143 -9.50 21.90 2.98
C LEU A 143 -10.04 22.21 4.38
N LYS A 144 -11.24 22.77 4.47
CA LYS A 144 -11.92 23.02 5.75
C LYS A 144 -12.12 21.71 6.52
N ILE A 145 -12.65 20.69 5.83
CA ILE A 145 -12.86 19.36 6.37
C ILE A 145 -11.52 18.76 6.87
N HIS A 146 -10.45 18.88 6.08
CA HIS A 146 -9.12 18.39 6.45
C HIS A 146 -8.58 19.07 7.72
N ARG A 147 -8.75 20.38 7.86
CA ARG A 147 -8.34 21.13 9.06
C ARG A 147 -9.09 20.67 10.31
N ASP A 148 -10.40 20.46 10.19
CA ASP A 148 -11.27 20.03 11.31
C ASP A 148 -11.13 18.53 11.67
N ASN A 149 -10.42 17.78 10.81
CA ASN A 149 -10.23 16.34 10.94
C ASN A 149 -9.20 15.96 12.01
N TYR A 150 -8.16 16.76 12.20
CA TYR A 150 -7.09 16.47 13.15
C TYR A 150 -7.41 17.04 14.53
N SER A 151 -7.38 16.17 15.54
CA SER A 151 -7.59 16.52 16.94
C SER A 151 -6.56 15.80 17.81
N PRO A 152 -6.44 16.13 19.10
CA PRO A 152 -5.58 15.38 20.02
C PRO A 152 -5.91 13.87 20.11
N ALA A 153 -7.12 13.46 19.72
CA ALA A 153 -7.52 12.05 19.63
C ALA A 153 -7.10 11.38 18.30
N GLY A 154 -6.44 12.11 17.40
CA GLY A 154 -6.07 11.67 16.06
C GLY A 154 -7.05 12.13 14.97
N PRO A 155 -6.83 11.67 13.72
CA PRO A 155 -7.70 11.94 12.57
C PRO A 155 -9.04 11.18 12.67
N LYS A 156 -10.14 11.82 12.27
CA LYS A 156 -11.51 11.23 12.32
C LYS A 156 -11.88 10.43 11.07
N TYR A 157 -11.48 10.91 9.90
CA TYR A 157 -11.74 10.29 8.60
C TYR A 157 -10.62 10.62 7.61
N LEU A 158 -10.56 9.91 6.49
CA LEU A 158 -9.58 10.17 5.44
C LEU A 158 -10.09 11.31 4.54
N GLN A 159 -9.47 12.49 4.63
CA GLN A 159 -9.72 13.61 3.71
C GLN A 159 -8.46 13.89 2.88
N VAL A 160 -8.51 13.55 1.59
CA VAL A 160 -7.41 13.73 0.65
C VAL A 160 -7.51 15.11 -0.01
N LEU A 161 -6.41 15.86 -0.02
CA LEU A 161 -6.27 17.10 -0.78
C LEU A 161 -5.64 16.75 -2.13
N TRP A 162 -6.47 16.49 -3.14
CA TRP A 162 -6.01 15.93 -4.41
C TRP A 162 -5.02 16.83 -5.16
N TRP A 163 -5.10 18.15 -4.97
CA TRP A 163 -4.20 19.13 -5.58
C TRP A 163 -2.81 19.17 -4.94
N GLU A 164 -2.63 18.56 -3.77
CA GLU A 164 -1.33 18.44 -3.10
C GLU A 164 -0.51 17.24 -3.59
N PHE A 165 -1.07 16.43 -4.49
CA PHE A 165 -0.36 15.34 -5.13
C PHE A 165 0.49 15.84 -6.30
N PRO A 166 1.52 15.08 -6.71
CA PRO A 166 2.27 15.36 -7.93
C PRO A 166 1.33 15.56 -9.13
N PRO A 167 1.61 16.53 -10.03
CA PRO A 167 0.71 16.88 -11.14
C PRO A 167 0.24 15.69 -11.98
N GLU A 168 1.09 14.66 -12.12
CA GLU A 168 0.78 13.45 -12.90
C GLU A 168 -0.34 12.60 -12.27
N HIS A 169 -0.66 12.84 -11.00
CA HIS A 169 -1.61 12.05 -10.22
C HIS A 169 -2.84 12.84 -9.75
N GLN A 170 -2.81 14.17 -9.81
CA GLN A 170 -3.89 15.03 -9.31
C GLN A 170 -5.26 14.67 -9.91
N GLU A 171 -5.35 14.48 -11.22
CA GLU A 171 -6.63 14.14 -11.88
C GLU A 171 -7.14 12.75 -11.48
N ALA A 172 -6.23 11.78 -11.36
CA ALA A 172 -6.56 10.42 -10.94
C ALA A 172 -7.04 10.38 -9.49
N VAL A 173 -6.44 11.18 -8.60
CA VAL A 173 -6.89 11.30 -7.20
C VAL A 173 -8.22 12.05 -7.12
N ARG A 174 -8.38 13.13 -7.90
CA ARG A 174 -9.63 13.93 -7.93
C ARG A 174 -10.83 13.14 -8.40
N ARG A 175 -10.70 12.40 -9.50
CA ARG A 175 -11.80 11.62 -10.10
C ARG A 175 -11.96 10.22 -9.49
N GLY A 176 -10.96 9.76 -8.76
CA GLY A 176 -10.79 8.37 -8.37
C GLY A 176 -10.17 7.55 -9.51
N SER A 177 -9.05 6.90 -9.22
CA SER A 177 -8.39 6.03 -10.19
C SER A 177 -9.16 4.72 -10.35
N SER A 178 -9.42 4.31 -11.59
CA SER A 178 -9.99 2.98 -11.82
C SER A 178 -8.92 1.94 -11.48
N MET A 179 -9.13 1.17 -10.42
CA MET A 179 -8.27 0.07 -9.99
C MET A 179 -8.31 -1.14 -10.96
N ARG A 180 -8.10 -0.91 -12.27
CA ARG A 180 -7.91 -1.99 -13.25
C ARG A 180 -6.45 -2.44 -13.23
N PHE A 181 -6.10 -3.25 -12.23
CA PHE A 181 -4.79 -3.89 -12.10
C PHE A 181 -4.63 -5.18 -12.92
N LEU A 182 -5.53 -5.44 -13.88
CA LEU A 182 -5.49 -6.64 -14.72
C LEU A 182 -5.41 -6.19 -16.17
N VAL A 183 -4.20 -6.32 -16.74
CA VAL A 183 -3.93 -6.35 -18.18
C VAL A 183 -3.94 -7.81 -18.62
#